data_AF-A0A367K4Q2-F1
#
_entry.id   AF-A0A367K4Q2-F1
#
_cell.length_a   1.000
_cell.length_b   1.000
_cell.length_c   1.000
_cell.angle_alpha   90.00
_cell.angle_beta   90.00
_cell.angle_gamma   90.00
#
_symmetry.space_group_name_H-M   'P 1'
#
loop_
_entity.id
_entity.type
_entity.pdbx_description
1 polymer ?
#
loop_
_entity_poly.entity_id
_entity_poly.type
_entity_poly.pdbx_seq_one_letter_code
_entity_poly.pdbx_strand_id
1 'polypeptide(L)'
;MGKKQRLEETSSSKSNDQVQICKSCGQTGHKSARSKECSNYKAILDEALKNEIGGNYERFTRKVYLEAVIRPECKELFTEKIIKLSAFIRNVLFRTQLFVSAYIVNNKDSTDLALITQQNFWYAISQLIMGQKITNKAYISNSVALGFEDFKAEHQSIDKPKGLLYKLADDFCWQILINGESKWPIQYFDHASSQNIAQILPICNGLQVRLSTPPTAKNLAASPTKFVPALAVIISELEKLCNEHKDDNTKMPRRFSLMPTPSMHWQYISINAKALQAITKHKSDGTYEGNVNLFYSTFNFKKFGYESLDKVLESQNKFTCCIQTGGFGACFVFSRKAKEEKATAQLGLEDFSDQEIQEHFQPCAVDPGRTHVFTATIQHEEGNLETRGCSEKERQCYNGAKRRTCQIGKLKLRADIKTIKTGFSLAKTVDMEKTNAYVTYALINVPRLFRFYDERSAPFRFYDYQGRQRSNAEIASILINGGKKYNKTKQNRKHRKKKEEARK
;
A
#
# COMPACT_ATOMS: atom_id res chain seq x y z
N MET A 1 -23.82 -13.39 3.39
CA MET A 1 -24.40 -12.12 2.91
C MET A 1 -24.93 -11.35 4.12
N GLY A 2 -25.19 -10.04 4.00
CA GLY A 2 -25.70 -9.24 5.11
C GLY A 2 -26.15 -7.85 4.67
N LYS A 3 -27.31 -7.77 3.98
CA LYS A 3 -27.94 -6.48 3.68
C LYS A 3 -28.41 -5.87 5.00
N LYS A 4 -27.92 -4.67 5.34
CA LYS A 4 -28.45 -3.92 6.47
C LYS A 4 -29.79 -3.29 6.06
N GLN A 5 -30.87 -4.07 6.12
CA GLN A 5 -32.23 -3.55 6.01
C GLN A 5 -32.42 -2.51 7.11
N ARG A 6 -32.72 -1.27 6.69
CA ARG A 6 -33.18 -0.23 7.59
C ARG A 6 -34.68 -0.46 7.74
N LEU A 7 -35.11 -0.97 8.90
CA LEU A 7 -36.52 -1.02 9.25
C LEU A 7 -37.10 0.40 9.21
N GLU A 8 -38.28 0.51 8.64
CA GLU A 8 -39.03 1.78 8.59
C GLU A 8 -39.87 1.88 9.86
N GLU A 9 -39.38 2.66 10.83
CA GLU A 9 -40.16 2.99 12.02
C GLU A 9 -41.28 3.97 11.64
N THR A 10 -42.51 3.46 11.61
CA THR A 10 -43.74 4.20 11.32
C THR A 10 -44.10 5.18 12.44
N SER A 11 -43.35 6.28 12.49
CA SER A 11 -43.58 7.41 13.40
C SER A 11 -44.82 8.21 12.98
N SER A 12 -45.98 7.81 13.52
CA SER A 12 -47.26 8.48 13.32
C SER A 12 -47.22 9.93 13.82
N SER A 13 -47.05 10.87 12.87
CA SER A 13 -46.95 12.30 13.16
C SER A 13 -47.74 13.14 12.15
N LYS A 14 -49.00 13.40 12.54
CA LYS A 14 -49.95 14.43 12.07
C LYS A 14 -49.84 14.87 10.60
N SER A 15 -50.85 14.48 9.81
CA SER A 15 -51.10 15.00 8.47
C SER A 15 -51.07 16.53 8.43
N ASN A 16 -50.38 17.05 7.43
CA ASN A 16 -50.48 18.43 7.00
C ASN A 16 -50.19 18.42 5.49
N ASP A 17 -51.24 18.24 4.70
CA ASP A 17 -51.18 17.92 3.26
C ASP A 17 -50.82 19.14 2.39
N GLN A 18 -49.72 19.80 2.73
CA GLN A 18 -48.97 20.59 1.79
C GLN A 18 -48.38 19.65 0.74
N VAL A 19 -49.05 19.59 -0.41
CA VAL A 19 -48.59 18.93 -1.64
C VAL A 19 -47.10 19.23 -1.83
N GLN A 20 -46.27 18.19 -1.81
CA GLN A 20 -44.82 18.36 -1.79
C GLN A 20 -44.30 18.77 -3.17
N ILE A 21 -44.35 20.07 -3.43
CA ILE A 21 -43.85 20.70 -4.65
C ILE A 21 -42.33 20.82 -4.59
N CYS A 22 -41.67 20.29 -5.60
CA CYS A 22 -40.22 20.36 -5.74
C CYS A 22 -39.79 21.78 -6.09
N LYS A 23 -39.03 22.43 -5.20
CA LYS A 23 -38.48 23.79 -5.37
C LYS A 23 -37.49 23.95 -6.55
N SER A 24 -37.28 22.92 -7.36
CA SER A 24 -36.37 22.96 -8.52
C SER A 24 -37.01 22.61 -9.86
N CYS A 25 -38.14 21.87 -9.90
CA CYS A 25 -38.84 21.55 -11.16
C CYS A 25 -40.35 21.85 -11.12
N GLY A 26 -40.89 22.33 -9.99
CA GLY A 26 -42.32 22.64 -9.83
C GLY A 26 -43.24 21.42 -9.72
N GLN A 27 -42.74 20.21 -9.95
CA GLN A 27 -43.53 18.97 -9.90
C GLN A 27 -43.86 18.56 -8.47
N THR A 28 -44.97 17.85 -8.29
CA THR A 28 -45.45 17.33 -7.01
C THR A 28 -44.79 16.00 -6.64
N GLY A 29 -44.99 15.54 -5.40
CA GLY A 29 -44.56 14.23 -4.91
C GLY A 29 -43.12 14.15 -4.37
N HIS A 30 -42.27 15.16 -4.58
CA HIS A 30 -40.88 15.13 -4.09
C HIS A 30 -40.34 16.54 -3.72
N LYS A 31 -39.42 16.61 -2.75
CA LYS A 31 -39.04 17.90 -2.11
C LYS A 31 -37.95 18.70 -2.83
N SER A 32 -37.10 18.09 -3.68
CA SER A 32 -35.94 18.77 -4.29
C SER A 32 -35.30 17.99 -5.45
N ALA A 33 -34.42 18.64 -6.22
CA ALA A 33 -33.56 18.04 -7.24
C ALA A 33 -32.54 16.99 -6.73
N ARG A 34 -32.59 16.61 -5.45
CA ARG A 34 -31.88 15.44 -4.92
C ARG A 34 -32.72 14.17 -4.89
N SER A 35 -34.02 14.26 -5.19
CA SER A 35 -34.87 13.09 -5.39
C SER A 35 -34.74 12.56 -6.82
N LYS A 36 -34.84 11.25 -6.98
CA LYS A 36 -34.69 10.60 -8.30
C LYS A 36 -35.91 10.76 -9.20
N GLU A 37 -37.06 11.13 -8.63
CA GLU A 37 -38.25 11.52 -9.41
C GLU A 37 -38.14 12.94 -10.00
N CYS A 38 -37.08 13.70 -9.68
CA CYS A 38 -36.92 15.05 -10.22
C CYS A 38 -36.35 15.03 -11.64
N SER A 39 -37.02 15.70 -12.58
CA SER A 39 -36.49 15.93 -13.93
C SER A 39 -35.12 16.64 -13.95
N ASN A 40 -34.83 17.43 -12.91
CA ASN A 40 -33.55 18.13 -12.71
C ASN A 40 -32.54 17.34 -11.85
N TYR A 41 -32.74 16.04 -11.64
CA TYR A 41 -31.82 15.20 -10.87
C TYR A 41 -30.46 15.04 -11.56
N LYS A 42 -29.38 15.48 -10.90
CA LYS A 42 -27.99 15.21 -11.32
C LYS A 42 -27.36 14.15 -10.40
N ALA A 43 -26.84 13.09 -11.02
CA ALA A 43 -26.27 11.95 -10.31
C ALA A 43 -25.05 12.32 -9.44
N ILE A 44 -24.95 11.66 -8.28
CA ILE A 44 -23.75 11.65 -7.44
C ILE A 44 -22.66 10.74 -8.04
N LEU A 45 -21.40 10.92 -7.64
CA LEU A 45 -20.23 10.22 -8.20
C LEU A 45 -20.45 8.70 -8.40
N ASP A 46 -20.83 7.96 -7.36
CA ASP A 46 -20.97 6.50 -7.44
C ASP A 46 -22.13 6.06 -8.35
N GLU A 47 -23.15 6.90 -8.53
CA GLU A 47 -24.25 6.64 -9.45
C GLU A 47 -23.89 7.00 -10.89
N ALA A 48 -23.20 8.12 -11.12
CA ALA A 48 -22.66 8.47 -12.44
C ALA A 48 -21.70 7.37 -12.95
N LEU A 49 -20.74 6.94 -12.11
CA LEU A 49 -19.83 5.83 -12.44
C LEU A 49 -20.59 4.53 -12.74
N LYS A 50 -21.66 4.20 -11.99
CA LYS A 50 -22.45 3.00 -12.24
C LYS A 50 -23.30 3.10 -13.52
N ASN A 51 -23.86 4.26 -13.82
CA ASN A 51 -24.72 4.47 -14.98
C ASN A 51 -23.90 4.50 -16.28
N GLU A 52 -22.73 5.12 -16.28
CA GLU A 52 -21.90 5.31 -17.47
C GLU A 52 -20.93 4.15 -17.74
N ILE A 53 -20.51 3.42 -16.69
CA ILE A 53 -19.47 2.39 -16.77
C ILE A 53 -19.99 1.00 -16.34
N GLY A 54 -21.20 0.92 -15.79
CA GLY A 54 -21.78 -0.31 -15.27
C GLY A 54 -21.28 -0.70 -13.87
N GLY A 55 -21.71 -1.86 -13.40
CA GLY A 55 -21.36 -2.37 -12.06
C GLY A 55 -19.93 -2.94 -11.94
N ASN A 56 -19.26 -3.24 -13.06
CA ASN A 56 -17.92 -3.83 -13.08
C ASN A 56 -16.92 -2.88 -13.76
N TYR A 57 -16.21 -2.09 -12.94
CA TYR A 57 -15.21 -1.13 -13.40
C TYR A 57 -13.90 -1.29 -12.63
N GLU A 58 -12.77 -1.09 -13.32
CA GLU A 58 -11.46 -1.05 -12.69
C GLU A 58 -11.03 0.40 -12.40
N ARG A 59 -10.25 0.61 -11.34
CA ARG A 59 -9.66 1.91 -10.99
C ARG A 59 -8.16 1.90 -11.30
N PHE A 60 -7.70 2.93 -12.00
CA PHE A 60 -6.29 3.17 -12.29
C PHE A 60 -5.86 4.57 -11.86
N THR A 61 -4.58 4.90 -11.98
CA THR A 61 -4.02 6.16 -11.49
C THR A 61 -2.98 6.73 -12.44
N ARG A 62 -3.12 8.01 -12.78
CA ARG A 62 -2.14 8.77 -13.59
C ARG A 62 -1.32 9.67 -12.66
N LYS A 63 0.00 9.50 -12.67
CA LYS A 63 0.91 10.16 -11.72
C LYS A 63 1.77 11.23 -12.41
N VAL A 64 1.73 12.45 -11.89
CA VAL A 64 2.34 13.67 -12.45
C VAL A 64 3.04 14.49 -11.36
N TYR A 65 3.92 15.41 -11.75
CA TYR A 65 4.37 16.47 -10.84
C TYR A 65 3.17 17.37 -10.51
N LEU A 66 2.95 17.72 -9.24
CA LEU A 66 1.84 18.59 -8.84
C LEU A 66 1.95 19.96 -9.53
N GLU A 67 3.16 20.54 -9.51
CA GLU A 67 3.48 21.82 -10.14
C GLU A 67 3.21 21.87 -11.66
N ALA A 68 3.25 20.74 -12.35
CA ALA A 68 2.99 20.67 -13.79
C ALA A 68 1.49 20.60 -14.14
N VAL A 69 0.60 20.49 -13.14
CA VAL A 69 -0.85 20.41 -13.32
C VAL A 69 -1.66 21.34 -12.43
N ILE A 70 -1.16 21.83 -11.30
CA ILE A 70 -1.90 22.83 -10.51
C ILE A 70 -1.88 24.18 -11.23
N ARG A 71 -3.01 24.88 -11.26
CA ARG A 71 -3.09 26.22 -11.86
C ARG A 71 -2.45 27.26 -10.92
N PRO A 72 -1.84 28.35 -11.45
CA PRO A 72 -1.06 29.30 -10.66
C PRO A 72 -1.81 29.90 -9.47
N GLU A 73 -3.09 30.22 -9.67
CA GLU A 73 -3.97 30.92 -8.72
C GLU A 73 -4.24 30.07 -7.47
N CYS A 74 -4.23 28.74 -7.62
CA CYS A 74 -4.37 27.79 -6.52
C CYS A 74 -3.03 27.32 -5.94
N LYS A 75 -1.90 27.56 -6.63
CA LYS A 75 -0.63 26.83 -6.42
C LYS A 75 -0.13 26.92 -4.98
N GLU A 76 0.03 28.13 -4.45
CA GLU A 76 0.67 28.35 -3.15
C GLU A 76 -0.21 27.85 -2.00
N LEU A 77 -1.43 28.38 -1.89
CA LEU A 77 -2.38 28.09 -0.82
C LEU A 77 -2.81 26.60 -0.80
N PHE A 78 -2.89 25.94 -1.95
CA PHE A 78 -3.05 24.49 -1.99
C PHE A 78 -1.81 23.77 -1.45
N THR A 79 -0.63 24.06 -2.01
CA THR A 79 0.61 23.33 -1.70
C THR A 79 0.99 23.48 -0.22
N GLU A 80 0.87 24.68 0.34
CA GLU A 80 1.10 24.94 1.77
C GLU A 80 0.14 24.13 2.66
N LYS A 81 -1.16 24.13 2.35
CA LYS A 81 -2.16 23.32 3.05
C LYS A 81 -1.85 21.83 2.94
N ILE A 82 -1.43 21.32 1.78
CA ILE A 82 -1.07 19.91 1.60
C ILE A 82 0.17 19.56 2.44
N ILE A 83 1.18 20.42 2.47
CA ILE A 83 2.39 20.16 3.28
C ILE A 83 2.06 20.10 4.77
N LYS A 84 1.26 21.05 5.28
CA LYS A 84 0.77 21.05 6.66
C LYS A 84 -0.06 19.79 6.98
N LEU A 85 -0.99 19.40 6.10
CA LEU A 85 -1.82 18.21 6.28
C LEU A 85 -1.04 16.89 6.19
N SER A 86 -0.09 16.75 5.25
CA SER A 86 0.80 15.59 5.16
C SER A 86 1.71 15.45 6.38
N ALA A 87 2.23 16.56 6.91
CA ALA A 87 3.02 16.56 8.16
C ALA A 87 2.16 16.14 9.37
N PHE A 88 0.95 16.68 9.49
CA PHE A 88 -0.02 16.36 10.55
C PHE A 88 -0.46 14.89 10.51
N ILE A 89 -0.91 14.39 9.36
CA ILE A 89 -1.36 13.01 9.18
C ILE A 89 -0.20 12.03 9.40
N ARG A 90 1.03 12.36 8.99
CA ARG A 90 2.23 11.58 9.34
C ARG A 90 2.45 11.50 10.86
N ASN A 91 2.30 12.61 11.59
CA ASN A 91 2.47 12.64 13.05
C ASN A 91 1.42 11.80 13.78
N VAL A 92 0.14 11.98 13.43
CA VAL A 92 -0.97 11.20 14.00
C VAL A 92 -0.77 9.71 13.70
N LEU A 93 -0.70 9.31 12.42
CA LEU A 93 -0.59 7.89 12.05
C LEU A 93 0.66 7.20 12.64
N PHE A 94 1.81 7.88 12.71
CA PHE A 94 3.01 7.31 13.32
C PHE A 94 2.81 7.02 14.81
N ARG A 95 2.20 7.94 15.56
CA ARG A 95 1.87 7.75 16.98
C ARG A 95 0.78 6.71 17.17
N THR A 96 -0.25 6.68 16.31
CA THR A 96 -1.29 5.64 16.33
C THR A 96 -0.69 4.25 16.12
N GLN A 97 0.25 4.11 15.17
CA GLN A 97 0.95 2.85 14.93
C GLN A 97 1.86 2.43 16.09
N LEU A 98 2.52 3.37 16.78
CA LEU A 98 3.29 3.07 18.01
C LEU A 98 2.38 2.61 19.15
N PHE A 99 1.35 3.38 19.49
CA PHE A 99 0.41 3.05 20.57
C PHE A 99 -0.27 1.69 20.32
N VAL A 100 -0.83 1.47 19.13
CA VAL A 100 -1.51 0.21 18.81
C VAL A 100 -0.54 -0.98 18.84
N SER A 101 0.75 -0.78 18.51
CA SER A 101 1.76 -1.85 18.64
C SER A 101 2.04 -2.20 20.10
N ALA A 102 2.19 -1.21 20.99
CA ALA A 102 2.36 -1.44 22.42
C ALA A 102 1.10 -2.07 23.05
N TYR A 103 -0.08 -1.51 22.78
CA TYR A 103 -1.36 -2.03 23.26
C TYR A 103 -1.57 -3.50 22.89
N ILE A 104 -1.25 -3.90 21.64
CA ILE A 104 -1.33 -5.30 21.21
C ILE A 104 -0.35 -6.20 21.97
N VAL A 105 0.87 -5.74 22.26
CA VAL A 105 1.86 -6.55 22.99
C VAL A 105 1.47 -6.70 24.47
N ASN A 106 0.96 -5.66 25.11
CA ASN A 106 0.45 -5.71 26.48
C ASN A 106 -0.85 -6.54 26.59
N ASN A 107 -1.67 -6.60 25.52
CA ASN A 107 -2.95 -7.34 25.48
C ASN A 107 -2.91 -8.61 24.60
N LYS A 108 -1.72 -9.17 24.34
CA LYS A 108 -1.50 -10.26 23.34
C LYS A 108 -2.23 -11.58 23.63
N ASP A 109 -2.57 -11.83 24.90
CA ASP A 109 -3.35 -13.00 25.34
C ASP A 109 -4.86 -12.72 25.45
N SER A 110 -5.31 -11.48 25.18
CA SER A 110 -6.72 -11.10 25.17
C SER A 110 -7.42 -11.54 23.88
N THR A 111 -8.64 -12.07 24.01
CA THR A 111 -9.46 -12.51 22.88
C THR A 111 -10.16 -11.35 22.14
N ASP A 112 -10.32 -10.18 22.74
CA ASP A 112 -11.02 -9.01 22.16
C ASP A 112 -10.12 -8.07 21.32
N LEU A 113 -9.09 -8.62 20.68
CA LEU A 113 -8.29 -7.88 19.70
C LEU A 113 -9.07 -7.55 18.42
N ALA A 114 -10.30 -8.09 18.25
CA ALA A 114 -11.15 -7.91 17.07
C ALA A 114 -11.46 -6.44 16.74
N LEU A 115 -11.61 -5.58 17.75
CA LEU A 115 -11.85 -4.15 17.61
C LEU A 115 -10.78 -3.45 16.73
N ILE A 116 -9.55 -3.95 16.73
CA ILE A 116 -8.42 -3.35 15.99
C ILE A 116 -8.58 -3.47 14.46
N THR A 117 -9.44 -4.37 13.96
CA THR A 117 -9.78 -4.40 12.52
C THR A 117 -10.81 -3.34 12.11
N GLN A 118 -11.47 -2.67 13.06
CA GLN A 118 -12.57 -1.76 12.79
C GLN A 118 -12.08 -0.33 12.52
N GLN A 119 -12.65 0.32 11.50
CA GLN A 119 -12.34 1.71 11.15
C GLN A 119 -12.59 2.68 12.32
N ASN A 120 -13.61 2.42 13.15
CA ASN A 120 -13.98 3.26 14.29
C ASN A 120 -12.91 3.28 15.38
N PHE A 121 -12.23 2.15 15.62
CA PHE A 121 -11.09 2.07 16.55
C PHE A 121 -9.96 3.01 16.11
N TRP A 122 -9.48 2.88 14.87
CA TRP A 122 -8.41 3.73 14.34
C TRP A 122 -8.77 5.23 14.33
N TYR A 123 -10.04 5.55 14.09
CA TYR A 123 -10.54 6.92 14.18
C TYR A 123 -10.49 7.45 15.63
N ALA A 124 -10.99 6.69 16.60
CA ALA A 124 -11.06 7.12 18.00
C ALA A 124 -9.68 7.13 18.70
N ILE A 125 -8.76 6.21 18.39
CA ILE A 125 -7.35 6.33 18.83
C ILE A 125 -6.69 7.58 18.24
N SER A 126 -7.00 7.91 16.97
CA SER A 126 -6.51 9.14 16.37
C SER A 126 -7.08 10.38 17.08
N GLN A 127 -8.32 10.35 17.57
CA GLN A 127 -8.89 11.42 18.41
C GLN A 127 -8.12 11.58 19.73
N LEU A 128 -7.85 10.49 20.45
CA LEU A 128 -7.03 10.53 21.69
C LEU A 128 -5.65 11.16 21.45
N ILE A 129 -4.98 10.77 20.36
CA ILE A 129 -3.65 11.30 19.96
C ILE A 129 -3.70 12.76 19.51
N MET A 130 -4.85 13.25 19.05
CA MET A 130 -5.11 14.67 18.78
C MET A 130 -5.55 15.46 20.04
N GLY A 131 -5.58 14.83 21.23
CA GLY A 131 -6.09 15.45 22.46
C GLY A 131 -7.61 15.67 22.48
N GLN A 132 -8.34 14.98 21.59
CA GLN A 132 -9.79 15.15 21.42
C GLN A 132 -10.56 14.07 22.20
N LYS A 133 -11.73 14.47 22.74
CA LYS A 133 -12.70 13.53 23.31
C LYS A 133 -13.21 12.60 22.20
N ILE A 134 -13.26 11.29 22.46
CA ILE A 134 -13.81 10.29 21.54
C ILE A 134 -15.27 10.64 21.24
N THR A 135 -15.62 10.86 19.97
CA THR A 135 -16.96 11.34 19.59
C THR A 135 -18.03 10.23 19.55
N ASN A 136 -17.64 8.96 19.67
CA ASN A 136 -18.58 7.86 19.89
C ASN A 136 -17.95 6.78 20.77
N LYS A 137 -18.38 6.70 22.03
CA LYS A 137 -17.85 5.75 23.02
C LYS A 137 -18.26 4.29 22.78
N ALA A 138 -19.27 4.02 21.95
CA ALA A 138 -19.79 2.66 21.73
C ALA A 138 -18.85 1.73 20.93
N TYR A 139 -17.68 2.21 20.51
CA TYR A 139 -16.71 1.48 19.68
C TYR A 139 -15.30 1.37 20.30
N ILE A 140 -15.15 1.76 21.57
CA ILE A 140 -13.91 1.61 22.34
C ILE A 140 -14.26 1.11 23.74
N SER A 141 -13.64 0.02 24.17
CA SER A 141 -13.76 -0.50 25.54
C SER A 141 -13.05 0.42 26.52
N ASN A 142 -13.48 0.41 27.79
CA ASN A 142 -12.80 1.17 28.85
C ASN A 142 -11.33 0.74 29.02
N SER A 143 -10.98 -0.53 28.72
CA SER A 143 -9.60 -1.03 28.77
C SER A 143 -8.67 -0.37 27.75
N VAL A 144 -9.17 0.02 26.57
CA VAL A 144 -8.39 0.77 25.56
C VAL A 144 -8.15 2.21 26.01
N ALA A 145 -9.10 2.82 26.73
CA ALA A 145 -8.94 4.16 27.29
C ALA A 145 -7.98 4.19 28.48
N LEU A 146 -8.09 3.21 29.40
CA LEU A 146 -7.16 3.02 30.51
C LEU A 146 -5.74 2.72 29.97
N GLY A 147 -5.61 1.78 29.05
CA GLY A 147 -4.32 1.46 28.41
C GLY A 147 -3.67 2.62 27.64
N PHE A 148 -4.41 3.69 27.31
CA PHE A 148 -3.84 4.93 26.76
C PHE A 148 -3.32 5.90 27.84
N GLU A 149 -3.83 5.82 29.06
CA GLU A 149 -3.27 6.51 30.23
C GLU A 149 -2.09 5.71 30.81
N ASP A 150 -2.20 4.39 30.91
CA ASP A 150 -1.10 3.49 31.34
C ASP A 150 0.12 3.63 30.42
N PHE A 151 -0.10 3.73 29.10
CA PHE A 151 0.94 4.01 28.10
C PHE A 151 1.66 5.36 28.29
N LYS A 152 1.09 6.32 29.03
CA LYS A 152 1.80 7.56 29.42
C LYS A 152 2.68 7.36 30.66
N ALA A 153 2.39 6.34 31.47
CA ALA A 153 3.08 6.05 32.74
C ALA A 153 4.19 4.99 32.61
N GLU A 154 4.00 3.93 31.80
CA GLU A 154 4.83 2.71 31.79
C GLU A 154 6.31 2.83 31.36
N HIS A 155 6.79 3.97 30.86
CA HIS A 155 8.01 4.00 30.04
C HIS A 155 9.36 4.11 30.81
N GLN A 156 9.65 3.14 31.70
CA GLN A 156 10.96 2.93 32.36
C GLN A 156 11.29 1.41 32.66
N SER A 157 12.37 0.83 32.08
CA SER A 157 13.08 -0.47 32.47
C SER A 157 12.38 -1.85 32.17
N ILE A 158 12.91 -3.08 32.48
CA ILE A 158 14.18 -3.84 32.14
C ILE A 158 14.27 -5.16 33.02
N ASP A 159 14.74 -6.36 32.60
CA ASP A 159 14.94 -7.01 31.27
C ASP A 159 15.14 -8.57 31.35
N LYS A 160 14.32 -9.40 30.65
CA LYS A 160 14.60 -10.83 30.17
C LYS A 160 14.82 -12.00 31.19
N PRO A 161 15.07 -13.30 30.78
CA PRO A 161 15.03 -14.05 29.47
C PRO A 161 14.04 -15.28 29.52
N LYS A 162 14.11 -16.50 28.90
CA LYS A 162 14.86 -17.23 27.82
C LYS A 162 13.92 -18.36 27.21
N GLY A 163 14.37 -19.59 26.87
CA GLY A 163 14.51 -20.20 25.51
C GLY A 163 13.43 -21.30 25.22
N LEU A 164 13.53 -22.32 24.33
CA LEU A 164 14.33 -22.64 23.12
C LEU A 164 13.82 -23.99 22.51
N LEU A 165 13.18 -24.07 21.31
CA LEU A 165 12.86 -25.36 20.62
C LEU A 165 12.33 -25.21 19.17
N TYR A 166 13.10 -25.48 18.10
CA TYR A 166 12.62 -25.26 16.70
C TYR A 166 13.14 -26.18 15.58
N LYS A 167 13.63 -27.38 15.90
CA LYS A 167 14.01 -28.38 14.87
C LYS A 167 12.96 -29.49 14.62
N LEU A 168 11.83 -29.48 15.33
CA LEU A 168 10.71 -30.42 15.11
C LEU A 168 9.59 -29.84 14.21
N ALA A 169 9.66 -28.56 13.88
CA ALA A 169 8.53 -27.81 13.30
C ALA A 169 8.20 -28.22 11.85
N ASP A 170 9.22 -28.39 11.00
CA ASP A 170 9.03 -28.68 9.56
C ASP A 170 8.63 -30.15 9.32
N ASP A 171 9.46 -31.10 9.75
CA ASP A 171 9.30 -32.52 9.36
C ASP A 171 8.16 -33.25 10.09
N PHE A 172 7.69 -32.74 11.24
CA PHE A 172 6.70 -33.42 12.08
C PHE A 172 5.47 -32.56 12.41
N CYS A 173 5.66 -31.36 12.98
CA CYS A 173 4.53 -30.51 13.37
C CYS A 173 3.68 -30.07 12.17
N TRP A 174 4.28 -29.82 11.01
CA TRP A 174 3.55 -29.38 9.81
C TRP A 174 2.52 -30.41 9.33
N GLN A 175 2.84 -31.71 9.32
CA GLN A 175 1.90 -32.77 8.91
C GLN A 175 0.72 -32.90 9.89
N ILE A 176 0.99 -32.81 11.20
CA ILE A 176 -0.04 -32.85 12.25
C ILE A 176 -0.97 -31.64 12.15
N LEU A 177 -0.44 -30.45 11.86
CA LEU A 177 -1.22 -29.20 11.71
C LEU A 177 -2.13 -29.16 10.48
N ILE A 178 -2.00 -30.11 9.54
CA ILE A 178 -2.80 -30.20 8.31
C ILE A 178 -3.59 -31.51 8.16
N ASN A 179 -3.63 -32.35 9.21
CA ASN A 179 -4.24 -33.70 9.21
C ASN A 179 -3.66 -34.65 8.14
N GLY A 180 -2.35 -34.56 7.85
CA GLY A 180 -1.65 -35.49 6.95
C GLY A 180 -1.12 -36.74 7.66
N GLU A 181 -0.85 -37.82 6.91
CA GLU A 181 -0.09 -38.96 7.43
C GLU A 181 1.36 -38.55 7.76
N SER A 182 1.72 -38.57 9.04
CA SER A 182 3.09 -38.29 9.49
C SER A 182 4.02 -39.49 9.24
N LYS A 183 4.84 -39.41 8.20
CA LYS A 183 5.90 -40.39 7.93
C LYS A 183 7.17 -40.04 8.69
N TRP A 184 7.49 -40.83 9.72
CA TRP A 184 8.71 -40.65 10.52
C TRP A 184 9.97 -40.99 9.70
N PRO A 185 11.06 -40.19 9.78
CA PRO A 185 12.34 -40.51 9.15
C PRO A 185 13.09 -41.59 9.94
N ILE A 186 12.68 -42.85 9.78
CA ILE A 186 13.16 -44.03 10.51
C ILE A 186 14.69 -44.25 10.42
N GLN A 187 15.38 -43.68 9.43
CA GLN A 187 16.79 -43.95 9.14
C GLN A 187 17.84 -43.13 9.93
N TYR A 188 17.46 -42.26 10.87
CA TYR A 188 18.42 -41.31 11.48
C TYR A 188 18.52 -41.20 13.00
N PHE A 189 17.56 -41.72 13.80
CA PHE A 189 17.59 -41.56 15.27
C PHE A 189 17.05 -42.77 16.02
N ASP A 190 17.62 -43.03 17.20
CA ASP A 190 17.40 -44.23 18.02
C ASP A 190 16.48 -43.97 19.24
N HIS A 191 16.57 -44.85 20.25
CA HIS A 191 15.77 -44.84 21.48
C HIS A 191 15.76 -43.53 22.27
N ALA A 192 16.74 -42.63 22.09
CA ALA A 192 16.72 -41.30 22.71
C ALA A 192 15.52 -40.43 22.27
N SER A 193 14.86 -40.78 21.17
CA SER A 193 13.76 -40.01 20.57
C SER A 193 12.51 -39.88 21.45
N SER A 194 12.17 -40.91 22.23
CA SER A 194 10.89 -40.99 22.97
C SER A 194 10.71 -39.91 24.04
N GLN A 195 11.81 -39.48 24.70
CA GLN A 195 11.76 -38.42 25.71
C GLN A 195 11.49 -37.02 25.14
N ASN A 196 11.76 -36.80 23.85
CA ASN A 196 11.58 -35.50 23.19
C ASN A 196 10.15 -35.30 22.68
N ILE A 197 9.46 -36.37 22.28
CA ILE A 197 8.06 -36.33 21.84
C ILE A 197 7.15 -35.81 22.97
N ALA A 198 7.38 -36.29 24.20
CA ALA A 198 6.63 -35.89 25.39
C ALA A 198 6.76 -34.38 25.73
N GLN A 199 7.84 -33.72 25.30
CA GLN A 199 8.09 -32.30 25.59
C GLN A 199 7.42 -31.35 24.60
N ILE A 200 7.12 -31.82 23.38
CA ILE A 200 6.66 -30.96 22.28
C ILE A 200 5.15 -31.11 22.02
N LEU A 201 4.57 -32.28 22.34
CA LEU A 201 3.11 -32.47 22.35
C LEU A 201 2.36 -31.37 23.13
N PRO A 202 2.78 -30.97 24.36
CA PRO A 202 2.12 -29.89 25.11
C PRO A 202 2.14 -28.53 24.38
N ILE A 203 3.20 -28.24 23.62
CA ILE A 203 3.35 -26.98 22.88
C ILE A 203 2.41 -26.97 21.66
N CYS A 204 2.38 -28.06 20.89
CA CYS A 204 1.46 -28.22 19.76
C CYS A 204 -0.01 -28.17 20.22
N ASN A 205 -0.35 -28.90 21.29
CA ASN A 205 -1.70 -28.90 21.86
C ASN A 205 -2.08 -27.51 22.40
N GLY A 206 -1.15 -26.81 23.07
CA GLY A 206 -1.35 -25.45 23.54
C GLY A 206 -1.58 -24.42 22.43
N LEU A 207 -0.94 -24.59 21.27
CA LEU A 207 -1.20 -23.80 20.06
C LEU A 207 -2.55 -24.16 19.42
N GLN A 208 -2.89 -25.45 19.36
CA GLN A 208 -4.17 -25.92 18.80
C GLN A 208 -5.37 -25.41 19.62
N VAL A 209 -5.30 -25.46 20.96
CA VAL A 209 -6.30 -24.88 21.87
C VAL A 209 -6.46 -23.37 21.67
N ARG A 210 -5.39 -22.64 21.33
CA ARG A 210 -5.42 -21.20 21.03
C ARG A 210 -5.86 -20.87 19.59
N LEU A 211 -5.97 -21.85 18.70
CA LEU A 211 -6.36 -21.69 17.30
C LEU A 211 -7.81 -22.15 17.04
N SER A 212 -8.78 -21.34 17.46
CA SER A 212 -10.22 -21.65 17.33
C SER A 212 -10.74 -21.81 15.88
N THR A 213 -9.91 -21.59 14.86
CA THR A 213 -10.20 -21.82 13.44
C THR A 213 -8.91 -22.13 12.67
N PRO A 214 -8.89 -23.07 11.70
CA PRO A 214 -7.70 -23.37 10.91
C PRO A 214 -7.14 -22.15 10.15
N PRO A 215 -5.80 -21.98 10.05
CA PRO A 215 -5.15 -20.79 9.48
C PRO A 215 -5.13 -20.77 7.93
N THR A 216 -6.29 -21.00 7.29
CA THR A 216 -6.41 -20.86 5.83
C THR A 216 -6.32 -19.39 5.40
N ALA A 217 -5.90 -19.11 4.16
CA ALA A 217 -5.87 -17.75 3.62
C ALA A 217 -7.23 -17.03 3.71
N LYS A 218 -8.33 -17.79 3.55
CA LYS A 218 -9.71 -17.30 3.72
C LYS A 218 -10.00 -16.87 5.16
N ASN A 219 -9.58 -17.67 6.14
CA ASN A 219 -9.81 -17.38 7.57
C ASN A 219 -8.88 -16.26 8.09
N LEU A 220 -7.63 -16.24 7.63
CA LEU A 220 -6.66 -15.16 7.89
C LEU A 220 -7.16 -13.82 7.35
N ALA A 221 -7.77 -13.79 6.17
CA ALA A 221 -8.38 -12.58 5.62
C ALA A 221 -9.68 -12.17 6.35
N ALA A 222 -10.50 -13.13 6.79
CA ALA A 222 -11.79 -12.89 7.42
C ALA A 222 -11.72 -12.56 8.93
N SER A 223 -10.67 -12.98 9.63
CA SER A 223 -10.51 -12.77 11.09
C SER A 223 -9.04 -12.77 11.53
N PRO A 224 -8.17 -11.88 11.00
CA PRO A 224 -6.73 -11.90 11.26
C PRO A 224 -6.36 -11.79 12.75
N THR A 225 -7.19 -11.10 13.54
CA THR A 225 -6.96 -10.90 14.99
C THR A 225 -7.05 -12.17 15.81
N LYS A 226 -7.82 -13.18 15.37
CA LYS A 226 -7.90 -14.49 16.06
C LYS A 226 -6.57 -15.24 16.08
N PHE A 227 -5.66 -14.88 15.17
CA PHE A 227 -4.34 -15.51 15.05
C PHE A 227 -3.25 -14.76 15.82
N VAL A 228 -3.54 -13.58 16.40
CA VAL A 228 -2.54 -12.77 17.12
C VAL A 228 -1.92 -13.50 18.31
N PRO A 229 -2.67 -14.23 19.19
CA PRO A 229 -2.06 -14.99 20.28
C PRO A 229 -1.07 -16.06 19.78
N ALA A 230 -1.40 -16.77 18.69
CA ALA A 230 -0.51 -17.77 18.09
C ALA A 230 0.72 -17.14 17.42
N LEU A 231 0.53 -16.04 16.68
CA LEU A 231 1.62 -15.27 16.08
C LEU A 231 2.55 -14.65 17.15
N ALA A 232 2.02 -14.31 18.32
CA ALA A 232 2.81 -13.81 19.43
C ALA A 232 3.73 -14.90 20.01
N VAL A 233 3.22 -16.11 20.23
CA VAL A 233 4.06 -17.26 20.63
C VAL A 233 5.15 -17.52 19.59
N ILE A 234 4.82 -17.53 18.30
CA ILE A 234 5.81 -17.71 17.21
C ILE A 234 6.90 -16.62 17.24
N ILE A 235 6.55 -15.34 17.46
CA ILE A 235 7.55 -14.26 17.55
C ILE A 235 8.42 -14.40 18.81
N SER A 236 7.86 -14.87 19.93
CA SER A 236 8.62 -15.16 21.16
C SER A 236 9.70 -16.23 20.90
N GLU A 237 9.33 -17.34 20.28
CA GLU A 237 10.28 -18.41 19.92
C GLU A 237 11.30 -17.99 18.86
N LEU A 238 10.88 -17.28 17.81
CA LEU A 238 11.80 -16.72 16.82
C LEU A 238 12.80 -15.72 17.43
N GLU A 239 12.42 -14.97 18.47
CA GLU A 239 13.35 -14.09 19.17
C GLU A 239 14.35 -14.87 20.03
N LYS A 240 13.96 -15.95 20.71
CA LYS A 240 14.89 -16.81 21.47
C LYS A 240 15.99 -17.36 20.54
N LEU A 241 15.61 -17.97 19.42
CA LEU A 241 16.54 -18.52 18.41
C LEU A 241 17.51 -17.49 17.87
N CYS A 242 17.02 -16.29 17.53
CA CYS A 242 17.90 -15.21 17.06
C CYS A 242 18.81 -14.62 18.16
N ASN A 243 18.59 -14.93 19.43
CA ASN A 243 19.51 -14.59 20.51
C ASN A 243 20.57 -15.68 20.76
N GLU A 244 20.30 -16.92 20.36
CA GLU A 244 21.21 -18.08 20.44
C GLU A 244 22.13 -18.19 19.22
N HIS A 245 21.74 -17.63 18.07
CA HIS A 245 22.54 -17.61 16.83
C HIS A 245 23.01 -16.20 16.42
N LYS A 246 23.35 -15.34 17.39
CA LYS A 246 23.80 -13.95 17.13
C LYS A 246 25.04 -13.86 16.24
N ASP A 247 25.97 -14.79 16.44
CA ASP A 247 27.27 -14.79 15.78
C ASP A 247 27.26 -15.53 14.42
N ASP A 248 26.18 -16.27 14.13
CA ASP A 248 26.00 -17.00 12.87
C ASP A 248 24.82 -16.44 12.05
N ASN A 249 25.15 -15.47 11.20
CA ASN A 249 24.21 -14.86 10.27
C ASN A 249 23.60 -15.85 9.23
N THR A 250 24.16 -17.05 9.06
CA THR A 250 23.58 -18.08 8.16
C THR A 250 22.45 -18.85 8.84
N LYS A 251 22.46 -18.94 10.18
CA LYS A 251 21.46 -19.65 10.98
C LYS A 251 20.36 -18.76 11.56
N MET A 252 20.48 -17.42 11.49
CA MET A 252 19.50 -16.51 12.09
C MET A 252 18.16 -16.44 11.31
N PRO A 253 17.01 -16.85 11.89
CA PRO A 253 15.73 -16.89 11.17
C PRO A 253 15.13 -15.50 10.91
N ARG A 254 14.27 -15.41 9.88
CA ARG A 254 13.62 -14.15 9.46
C ARG A 254 12.47 -13.75 10.39
N ARG A 255 12.77 -13.04 11.47
CA ARG A 255 11.75 -12.45 12.36
C ARG A 255 10.76 -11.55 11.59
N PHE A 256 9.50 -11.52 12.05
CA PHE A 256 8.45 -10.60 11.60
C PHE A 256 7.82 -9.85 12.79
N SER A 257 6.95 -8.88 12.53
CA SER A 257 6.24 -8.09 13.55
C SER A 257 4.74 -8.36 13.49
N LEU A 258 4.04 -8.34 14.63
CA LEU A 258 2.58 -8.50 14.68
C LEU A 258 1.85 -7.43 13.84
N MET A 259 2.38 -6.20 13.85
CA MET A 259 1.81 -5.05 13.14
C MET A 259 2.77 -4.49 12.08
N PRO A 260 2.27 -3.73 11.09
CA PRO A 260 3.10 -2.95 10.17
C PRO A 260 3.98 -1.95 10.90
N THR A 261 5.29 -1.96 10.63
CA THR A 261 6.25 -1.05 11.28
C THR A 261 5.92 0.43 11.02
N PRO A 262 5.91 1.31 12.04
CA PRO A 262 5.52 2.72 11.90
C PRO A 262 6.26 3.47 10.77
N SER A 263 5.50 4.06 9.83
CA SER A 263 6.07 4.70 8.64
C SER A 263 6.49 6.15 8.91
N MET A 264 7.78 6.36 9.17
CA MET A 264 8.42 7.69 9.28
C MET A 264 8.35 8.53 8.00
N HIS A 265 8.05 7.92 6.84
CA HIS A 265 8.10 8.58 5.53
C HIS A 265 7.01 9.63 5.34
N TRP A 266 7.31 10.62 4.50
CA TRP A 266 6.33 11.57 3.97
C TRP A 266 5.13 10.88 3.31
N GLN A 267 3.93 11.26 3.75
CA GLN A 267 2.67 10.61 3.38
C GLN A 267 1.96 11.36 2.26
N TYR A 268 1.34 10.60 1.35
CA TYR A 268 0.37 11.14 0.40
C TYR A 268 -0.99 11.12 1.06
N ILE A 269 -1.71 12.23 0.99
CA ILE A 269 -3.07 12.39 1.53
C ILE A 269 -4.09 12.33 0.38
N SER A 270 -5.26 11.76 0.66
CA SER A 270 -6.34 11.63 -0.32
C SER A 270 -7.25 12.84 -0.24
N ILE A 271 -7.49 13.49 -1.38
CA ILE A 271 -8.27 14.73 -1.51
C ILE A 271 -9.44 14.44 -2.45
N ASN A 272 -10.64 14.36 -1.88
CA ASN A 272 -11.89 14.34 -2.63
C ASN A 272 -12.42 15.77 -2.83
N ALA A 273 -13.52 15.92 -3.58
CA ALA A 273 -14.11 17.24 -3.83
C ALA A 273 -14.48 18.02 -2.56
N LYS A 274 -14.95 17.37 -1.47
CA LYS A 274 -15.27 18.08 -0.20
C LYS A 274 -14.02 18.66 0.46
N ALA A 275 -12.93 17.88 0.50
CA ALA A 275 -11.64 18.36 0.98
C ALA A 275 -11.08 19.47 0.08
N LEU A 276 -11.26 19.36 -1.24
CA LEU A 276 -10.81 20.36 -2.19
C LEU A 276 -11.54 21.71 -2.00
N GLN A 277 -12.86 21.72 -1.75
CA GLN A 277 -13.61 22.95 -1.42
C GLN A 277 -13.06 23.63 -0.16
N ALA A 278 -12.78 22.87 0.91
CA ALA A 278 -12.20 23.41 2.14
C ALA A 278 -10.74 23.91 1.95
N ILE A 279 -10.03 23.38 0.97
CA ILE A 279 -8.70 23.87 0.58
C ILE A 279 -8.82 25.16 -0.23
N THR A 280 -9.54 25.17 -1.36
CA THR A 280 -9.53 26.28 -2.34
C THR A 280 -10.57 27.38 -2.09
N LYS A 281 -11.52 27.18 -1.16
CA LYS A 281 -12.71 28.04 -0.91
C LYS A 281 -13.73 28.08 -2.05
N HIS A 282 -13.46 27.50 -3.22
CA HIS A 282 -14.48 27.31 -4.26
C HIS A 282 -15.54 26.29 -3.80
N LYS A 283 -16.78 26.47 -4.24
CA LYS A 283 -17.91 25.58 -3.95
C LYS A 283 -18.14 24.58 -5.10
N SER A 284 -18.71 23.43 -4.77
CA SER A 284 -19.35 22.51 -5.72
C SER A 284 -20.77 22.21 -5.23
N ASP A 285 -21.71 22.00 -6.16
CA ASP A 285 -23.08 21.58 -5.87
C ASP A 285 -23.16 20.15 -5.27
N GLY A 286 -22.09 19.37 -5.41
CA GLY A 286 -21.94 17.99 -4.97
C GLY A 286 -22.26 16.94 -6.03
N THR A 287 -22.71 17.33 -7.22
CA THR A 287 -22.97 16.45 -8.37
C THR A 287 -21.67 15.91 -8.96
N TYR A 288 -21.72 14.86 -9.78
CA TYR A 288 -20.53 14.39 -10.49
C TYR A 288 -19.87 15.51 -11.30
N GLU A 289 -20.64 16.20 -12.14
CA GLU A 289 -20.20 17.29 -13.01
C GLU A 289 -19.61 18.48 -12.24
N GLY A 290 -20.30 19.00 -11.23
CA GLY A 290 -19.82 20.11 -10.40
C GLY A 290 -18.55 19.76 -9.61
N ASN A 291 -18.39 18.49 -9.21
CA ASN A 291 -17.15 18.00 -8.64
C ASN A 291 -16.01 17.91 -9.68
N VAL A 292 -16.26 17.42 -10.89
CA VAL A 292 -15.24 17.42 -11.98
C VAL A 292 -14.83 18.86 -12.32
N ASN A 293 -15.79 19.78 -12.43
CA ASN A 293 -15.53 21.20 -12.68
C ASN A 293 -14.63 21.83 -11.60
N LEU A 294 -14.90 21.57 -10.31
CA LEU A 294 -14.04 22.02 -9.20
C LEU A 294 -12.59 21.53 -9.32
N PHE A 295 -12.38 20.28 -9.77
CA PHE A 295 -11.02 19.79 -10.05
C PHE A 295 -10.45 20.43 -11.32
N TYR A 296 -11.22 20.65 -12.37
CA TYR A 296 -10.78 21.28 -13.61
C TYR A 296 -10.44 22.78 -13.44
N SER A 297 -11.11 23.49 -12.54
CA SER A 297 -10.81 24.87 -12.16
C SER A 297 -9.62 24.98 -11.19
N THR A 298 -9.22 23.90 -10.51
CA THR A 298 -7.99 23.86 -9.69
C THR A 298 -6.77 23.32 -10.46
N PHE A 299 -6.99 22.39 -11.40
CA PHE A 299 -5.94 21.65 -12.11
C PHE A 299 -6.12 21.68 -13.63
N ASN A 300 -5.01 21.80 -14.35
CA ASN A 300 -4.93 21.75 -15.81
C ASN A 300 -4.91 20.28 -16.29
N PHE A 301 -6.04 19.82 -16.82
CA PHE A 301 -6.18 18.44 -17.33
C PHE A 301 -5.54 18.19 -18.72
N LYS A 302 -4.97 19.20 -19.39
CA LYS A 302 -4.27 19.02 -20.69
C LYS A 302 -3.08 18.07 -20.59
N LYS A 303 -2.40 17.99 -19.42
CA LYS A 303 -1.35 16.98 -19.17
C LYS A 303 -1.86 15.53 -19.13
N PHE A 304 -3.18 15.32 -19.09
CA PHE A 304 -3.83 14.03 -19.24
C PHE A 304 -4.39 13.79 -20.66
N GLY A 305 -4.34 14.79 -21.55
CA GLY A 305 -4.91 14.72 -22.90
C GLY A 305 -6.37 15.19 -23.00
N TYR A 306 -6.84 16.00 -22.04
CA TYR A 306 -8.18 16.59 -22.08
C TYR A 306 -8.09 18.11 -22.24
N GLU A 307 -8.56 18.62 -23.38
CA GLU A 307 -8.39 20.03 -23.76
C GLU A 307 -9.52 20.95 -23.24
N SER A 308 -10.70 20.40 -22.94
CA SER A 308 -11.85 21.07 -22.32
C SER A 308 -12.39 20.28 -21.12
N LEU A 309 -13.32 20.88 -20.37
CA LEU A 309 -14.05 20.22 -19.29
C LEU A 309 -14.90 19.05 -19.83
N ASP A 310 -15.57 19.28 -20.96
CA ASP A 310 -16.46 18.33 -21.63
C ASP A 310 -15.69 17.07 -22.02
N LYS A 311 -14.44 17.20 -22.51
CA LYS A 311 -13.59 16.02 -22.80
C LYS A 311 -13.13 15.25 -21.55
N VAL A 312 -13.20 15.83 -20.35
CA VAL A 312 -13.06 15.08 -19.09
C VAL A 312 -14.36 14.35 -18.73
N LEU A 313 -15.52 15.00 -18.94
CA LEU A 313 -16.85 14.44 -18.64
C LEU A 313 -17.22 13.29 -19.59
N GLU A 314 -17.06 13.48 -20.90
CA GLU A 314 -17.32 12.49 -21.96
C GLU A 314 -16.38 11.27 -21.91
N SER A 315 -15.23 11.36 -21.22
CA SER A 315 -14.17 10.35 -21.31
C SER A 315 -14.63 8.96 -20.85
N GLN A 316 -14.35 7.93 -21.67
CA GLN A 316 -14.46 6.51 -21.26
C GLN A 316 -13.61 6.19 -20.00
N ASN A 317 -12.59 7.00 -19.71
CA ASN A 317 -11.81 6.96 -18.48
C ASN A 317 -12.31 8.06 -17.54
N LYS A 318 -13.43 7.83 -16.84
CA LYS A 318 -14.08 8.81 -15.95
C LYS A 318 -13.17 9.16 -14.77
N PHE A 319 -13.03 10.44 -14.45
CA PHE A 319 -12.21 10.92 -13.34
C PHE A 319 -12.98 10.78 -12.01
N THR A 320 -12.43 10.09 -11.00
CA THR A 320 -13.20 9.74 -9.79
C THR A 320 -13.29 10.86 -8.75
N CYS A 321 -13.18 12.13 -9.17
CA CYS A 321 -13.20 13.32 -8.30
C CYS A 321 -12.28 13.20 -7.06
N CYS A 322 -11.11 12.58 -7.25
CA CYS A 322 -10.18 12.21 -6.18
C CYS A 322 -8.73 12.24 -6.68
N ILE A 323 -7.84 12.86 -5.88
CA ILE A 323 -6.39 12.83 -6.09
C ILE A 323 -5.68 12.42 -4.81
N GLN A 324 -4.50 11.82 -4.92
CA GLN A 324 -3.59 11.60 -3.80
C GLN A 324 -2.30 12.39 -4.02
N THR A 325 -1.88 13.19 -3.04
CA THR A 325 -0.66 14.00 -3.15
C THR A 325 0.01 14.23 -1.80
N GLY A 326 1.32 14.50 -1.83
CA GLY A 326 2.09 15.01 -0.69
C GLY A 326 2.86 16.28 -1.05
N GLY A 327 2.27 17.17 -1.84
CA GLY A 327 2.82 18.49 -2.19
C GLY A 327 3.83 18.51 -3.35
N PHE A 328 4.48 17.39 -3.67
CA PHE A 328 5.43 17.32 -4.80
C PHE A 328 4.87 16.60 -6.03
N GLY A 329 4.37 15.37 -5.83
CA GLY A 329 3.73 14.57 -6.87
C GLY A 329 2.23 14.42 -6.59
N ALA A 330 1.44 14.31 -7.65
CA ALA A 330 0.01 14.06 -7.58
C ALA A 330 -0.37 12.80 -8.38
N CYS A 331 -1.28 12.02 -7.82
CA CYS A 331 -1.86 10.81 -8.37
C CYS A 331 -3.34 11.07 -8.62
N PHE A 332 -3.77 11.19 -9.88
CA PHE A 332 -5.17 11.39 -10.24
C PHE A 332 -5.82 10.03 -10.48
N VAL A 333 -6.94 9.77 -9.82
CA VAL A 333 -7.63 8.47 -9.86
C VAL A 333 -8.73 8.49 -10.93
N PHE A 334 -8.75 7.46 -11.77
CA PHE A 334 -9.71 7.29 -12.87
C PHE A 334 -10.35 5.91 -12.78
N SER A 335 -11.62 5.80 -13.16
CA SER A 335 -12.31 4.53 -13.43
C SER A 335 -12.43 4.33 -14.93
N ARG A 336 -12.46 3.07 -15.37
CA ARG A 336 -12.89 2.67 -16.71
C ARG A 336 -13.62 1.34 -16.64
N LYS A 337 -14.40 0.97 -17.66
CA LYS A 337 -15.07 -0.34 -17.71
C LYS A 337 -14.00 -1.40 -17.50
N ALA A 338 -14.24 -2.35 -16.61
CA ALA A 338 -13.35 -3.48 -16.48
C ALA A 338 -13.24 -4.10 -17.88
N LYS A 339 -12.03 -4.44 -18.31
CA LYS A 339 -11.93 -5.35 -19.45
C LYS A 339 -12.69 -6.60 -19.04
N GLU A 340 -13.75 -6.92 -19.79
CA GLU A 340 -14.22 -8.29 -19.83
C GLU A 340 -13.01 -9.16 -20.13
N GLU A 341 -12.93 -10.31 -19.46
CA GLU A 341 -12.06 -11.39 -19.89
C GLU A 341 -12.61 -11.89 -21.23
N LYS A 342 -12.29 -11.14 -22.30
CA LYS A 342 -12.15 -11.73 -23.63
C LYS A 342 -11.26 -12.94 -23.39
N ALA A 343 -11.83 -14.13 -23.58
CA ALA A 343 -11.06 -15.37 -23.52
C ALA A 343 -9.78 -15.11 -24.31
N THR A 344 -8.64 -15.16 -23.62
CA THR A 344 -7.36 -14.78 -24.22
C THR A 344 -7.23 -15.62 -25.47
N ALA A 345 -7.25 -15.01 -26.65
CA ALA A 345 -7.16 -15.75 -27.90
C ALA A 345 -5.88 -16.58 -27.82
N GLN A 346 -6.04 -17.90 -27.63
CA GLN A 346 -4.94 -18.83 -27.45
C GLN A 346 -4.39 -19.12 -28.83
N LEU A 347 -3.77 -18.09 -29.42
CA LEU A 347 -3.11 -18.12 -30.71
C LEU A 347 -2.01 -19.17 -30.60
N GLY A 348 -2.26 -20.31 -31.24
CA GLY A 348 -1.27 -21.36 -31.43
C GLY A 348 -0.25 -20.94 -32.47
N LEU A 349 0.68 -21.84 -32.76
CA LEU A 349 1.56 -21.70 -33.92
C LEU A 349 0.76 -21.95 -35.22
N GLU A 350 -0.23 -22.85 -35.17
CA GLU A 350 -1.16 -23.19 -36.26
C GLU A 350 -2.05 -22.01 -36.73
N ASP A 351 -2.22 -20.96 -35.92
CA ASP A 351 -3.06 -19.79 -36.24
C ASP A 351 -2.36 -18.78 -37.17
N PHE A 352 -1.15 -19.08 -37.64
CA PHE A 352 -0.38 -18.28 -38.59
C PHE A 352 0.28 -19.19 -39.63
N SER A 353 0.21 -18.81 -40.91
CA SER A 353 1.01 -19.49 -41.94
C SER A 353 2.50 -19.11 -41.85
N ASP A 354 3.39 -19.99 -42.32
CA ASP A 354 4.83 -19.70 -42.45
C ASP A 354 5.08 -18.41 -43.26
N GLN A 355 4.24 -18.15 -44.27
CA GLN A 355 4.31 -16.94 -45.09
C GLN A 355 3.97 -15.68 -44.26
N GLU A 356 2.89 -15.69 -43.48
CA GLU A 356 2.57 -14.56 -42.59
C GLU A 356 3.65 -14.35 -41.52
N ILE A 357 4.21 -15.43 -40.97
CA ILE A 357 5.32 -15.38 -40.00
C ILE A 357 6.55 -14.68 -40.62
N GLN A 358 6.88 -15.00 -41.87
CA GLN A 358 8.02 -14.42 -42.60
C GLN A 358 7.76 -12.98 -43.09
N GLU A 359 6.55 -12.68 -43.57
CA GLU A 359 6.22 -11.37 -44.16
C GLU A 359 5.81 -10.31 -43.13
N HIS A 360 5.26 -10.68 -41.97
CA HIS A 360 4.60 -9.75 -41.04
C HIS A 360 5.13 -9.78 -39.61
N PHE A 361 5.90 -10.79 -39.21
CA PHE A 361 6.39 -10.96 -37.84
C PHE A 361 7.92 -11.01 -37.76
N GLN A 362 8.47 -10.75 -36.56
CA GLN A 362 9.88 -10.99 -36.25
C GLN A 362 9.98 -12.05 -35.15
N PRO A 363 10.38 -13.30 -35.47
CA PRO A 363 10.55 -14.36 -34.50
C PRO A 363 11.54 -13.99 -33.39
N CYS A 364 11.11 -14.16 -32.13
CA CYS A 364 11.86 -13.81 -30.95
C CYS A 364 11.60 -14.79 -29.81
N ALA A 365 12.55 -15.68 -29.53
CA ALA A 365 12.51 -16.54 -28.34
C ALA A 365 12.96 -15.76 -27.11
N VAL A 366 12.21 -15.81 -26.00
CA VAL A 366 12.46 -15.01 -24.79
C VAL A 366 12.48 -15.88 -23.53
N ASP A 367 13.59 -15.84 -22.78
CA ASP A 367 13.82 -16.57 -21.52
C ASP A 367 13.90 -15.63 -20.30
N PRO A 368 13.06 -15.81 -19.25
CA PRO A 368 13.11 -15.07 -17.99
C PRO A 368 13.97 -15.78 -16.91
N GLY A 369 15.29 -15.70 -17.02
CA GLY A 369 16.22 -16.33 -16.06
C GLY A 369 16.27 -15.73 -14.64
N ARG A 370 16.81 -16.46 -13.66
CA ARG A 370 16.89 -16.02 -12.23
C ARG A 370 17.65 -14.71 -11.97
N THR A 371 18.62 -14.36 -12.82
CA THR A 371 19.47 -13.15 -12.71
C THR A 371 19.22 -12.12 -13.80
N HIS A 372 18.38 -12.46 -14.78
CA HIS A 372 18.09 -11.68 -15.97
C HIS A 372 16.60 -11.34 -16.02
N VAL A 373 16.26 -10.10 -16.36
CA VAL A 373 14.87 -9.71 -16.60
C VAL A 373 14.34 -10.45 -17.82
N PHE A 374 15.21 -10.57 -18.83
CA PHE A 374 15.06 -11.48 -19.96
C PHE A 374 16.43 -11.68 -20.65
N THR A 375 16.58 -12.82 -21.30
CA THR A 375 17.42 -13.03 -22.49
C THR A 375 16.49 -13.23 -23.67
N ALA A 376 16.85 -12.77 -24.86
CA ALA A 376 16.08 -12.96 -26.08
C ALA A 376 17.00 -13.27 -27.26
N THR A 377 16.66 -14.28 -28.05
CA THR A 377 17.29 -14.56 -29.35
C THR A 377 16.31 -14.11 -30.42
N ILE A 378 16.76 -13.18 -31.27
CA ILE A 378 15.95 -12.59 -32.34
C ILE A 378 16.54 -13.04 -33.67
N GLN A 379 15.66 -13.53 -34.55
CA GLN A 379 16.00 -13.85 -35.92
C GLN A 379 15.79 -12.60 -36.80
N HIS A 380 16.79 -12.28 -37.61
CA HIS A 380 16.68 -11.34 -38.72
C HIS A 380 16.68 -12.12 -40.05
N GLU A 381 17.04 -11.49 -41.16
CA GLU A 381 17.33 -12.14 -42.45
C GLU A 381 18.30 -13.34 -42.29
N GLU A 382 18.23 -14.29 -43.23
CA GLU A 382 18.69 -15.68 -43.08
C GLU A 382 20.03 -15.85 -42.36
N GLY A 383 20.01 -16.63 -41.28
CA GLY A 383 21.19 -16.97 -40.47
C GLY A 383 21.64 -15.90 -39.45
N ASN A 384 21.14 -14.66 -39.52
CA ASN A 384 21.58 -13.58 -38.63
C ASN A 384 20.80 -13.57 -37.30
N LEU A 385 21.30 -14.31 -36.30
CA LEU A 385 20.74 -14.37 -34.95
C LEU A 385 21.36 -13.31 -34.00
N GLU A 386 20.53 -12.45 -33.40
CA GLU A 386 20.96 -11.45 -32.41
C GLU A 386 20.49 -11.81 -31.00
N THR A 387 21.44 -12.11 -30.09
CA THR A 387 21.13 -12.29 -28.67
C THR A 387 21.10 -10.95 -27.91
N ARG A 388 19.90 -10.52 -27.54
CA ARG A 388 19.64 -9.35 -26.68
C ARG A 388 19.35 -9.79 -25.24
N GLY A 389 19.61 -8.94 -24.26
CA GLY A 389 19.29 -9.27 -22.86
C GLY A 389 19.48 -8.12 -21.88
N CYS A 390 18.82 -8.22 -20.73
CA CYS A 390 18.87 -7.23 -19.66
C CYS A 390 18.97 -7.91 -18.29
N SER A 391 20.09 -7.74 -17.61
CA SER A 391 20.27 -8.25 -16.24
C SER A 391 19.47 -7.45 -15.21
N GLU A 392 19.13 -8.05 -14.07
CA GLU A 392 18.53 -7.33 -12.94
C GLU A 392 19.47 -6.18 -12.46
N LYS A 393 20.78 -6.38 -12.58
CA LYS A 393 21.81 -5.37 -12.28
C LYS A 393 21.70 -4.15 -13.21
N GLU A 394 21.42 -4.35 -14.49
CA GLU A 394 21.18 -3.28 -15.47
C GLU A 394 19.84 -2.58 -15.24
N ARG A 395 18.77 -3.32 -14.94
CA ARG A 395 17.46 -2.73 -14.55
C ARG A 395 17.60 -1.77 -13.36
N GLN A 396 18.41 -2.14 -12.37
CA GLN A 396 18.75 -1.29 -11.21
C GLN A 396 19.64 -0.08 -11.55
N CYS A 397 20.34 -0.11 -12.69
CA CYS A 397 21.06 1.04 -13.23
C CYS A 397 20.13 1.97 -14.02
N TYR A 398 19.27 1.44 -14.90
CA TYR A 398 18.31 2.23 -15.68
C TYR A 398 17.26 2.92 -14.79
N ASN A 399 16.79 2.25 -13.73
CA ASN A 399 15.90 2.89 -12.76
C ASN A 399 16.61 3.89 -11.83
N GLY A 400 17.95 3.89 -11.79
CA GLY A 400 18.78 4.80 -11.01
C GLY A 400 18.72 4.63 -9.48
N ALA A 401 18.10 3.55 -8.97
CA ALA A 401 17.89 3.36 -7.54
C ALA A 401 19.21 3.31 -6.76
N LYS A 402 20.24 2.64 -7.27
CA LYS A 402 21.57 2.58 -6.62
C LYS A 402 22.17 3.97 -6.36
N ARG A 403 22.00 4.91 -7.30
CA ARG A 403 22.47 6.31 -7.14
C ARG A 403 21.68 7.04 -6.06
N ARG A 404 20.34 6.92 -6.06
CA ARG A 404 19.48 7.53 -5.02
C ARG A 404 19.72 6.93 -3.63
N THR A 405 19.88 5.61 -3.51
CA THR A 405 20.23 4.94 -2.26
C THR A 405 21.57 5.41 -1.71
N CYS A 406 22.59 5.57 -2.57
CA CYS A 406 23.88 6.15 -2.16
C CYS A 406 23.73 7.60 -1.67
N GLN A 407 23.01 8.45 -2.41
CA GLN A 407 22.76 9.85 -2.05
C GLN A 407 22.00 9.96 -0.70
N ILE A 408 20.93 9.19 -0.53
CA ILE A 408 20.15 9.12 0.72
C ILE A 408 21.02 8.54 1.86
N GLY A 409 21.94 7.63 1.58
CA GLY A 409 22.95 7.13 2.53
C GLY A 409 23.88 8.24 3.03
N LYS A 410 24.44 9.05 2.12
CA LYS A 410 25.28 10.22 2.47
C LYS A 410 24.49 11.26 3.27
N LEU A 411 23.22 11.51 2.93
CA LEU A 411 22.34 12.41 3.69
C LEU A 411 22.05 11.86 5.11
N LYS A 412 21.74 10.57 5.26
CA LYS A 412 21.53 9.93 6.57
C LYS A 412 22.76 9.99 7.46
N LEU A 413 23.96 9.92 6.90
CA LEU A 413 25.21 10.05 7.63
C LEU A 413 25.42 11.48 8.13
N ARG A 414 25.30 12.47 7.23
CA ARG A 414 25.45 13.91 7.57
C ARG A 414 24.43 14.42 8.59
N ALA A 415 23.23 13.83 8.63
CA ALA A 415 22.17 14.17 9.57
C ALA A 415 22.11 13.23 10.80
N ASP A 416 23.11 12.37 11.01
CA ASP A 416 23.20 11.40 12.12
C ASP A 416 22.05 10.37 12.22
N ILE A 417 21.15 10.36 11.23
CA ILE A 417 20.02 9.42 11.11
C ILE A 417 20.49 7.96 10.96
N LYS A 418 21.75 7.71 10.55
CA LYS A 418 22.32 6.36 10.58
C LYS A 418 22.41 5.84 12.02
N THR A 419 22.95 6.65 12.94
CA THR A 419 23.15 6.32 14.36
C THR A 419 21.83 6.12 15.07
N ILE A 420 20.86 7.03 14.84
CA ILE A 420 19.48 6.85 15.32
C ILE A 420 18.89 5.53 14.80
N LYS A 421 19.14 5.17 13.53
CA LYS A 421 18.62 3.92 12.96
C LYS A 421 19.27 2.65 13.50
N THR A 422 20.49 2.71 14.00
CA THR A 422 21.16 1.59 14.69
C THR A 422 20.81 1.50 16.17
N GLY A 423 20.37 2.59 16.81
CA GLY A 423 19.95 2.60 18.21
C GLY A 423 18.52 2.13 18.48
N PHE A 424 17.71 1.87 17.45
CA PHE A 424 16.41 1.24 17.63
C PHE A 424 16.56 -0.22 18.08
N SER A 425 15.92 -0.58 19.19
CA SER A 425 15.61 -1.98 19.49
C SER A 425 14.70 -2.58 18.41
N LEU A 426 14.62 -3.91 18.34
CA LEU A 426 13.94 -4.57 17.23
C LEU A 426 12.42 -4.59 17.40
N ALA A 427 11.70 -3.84 16.57
CA ALA A 427 10.23 -3.80 16.47
C ALA A 427 9.55 -5.12 16.00
N LYS A 428 10.23 -6.26 16.15
CA LYS A 428 9.84 -7.61 15.73
C LYS A 428 9.98 -8.54 16.93
N THR A 429 9.14 -8.27 17.93
CA THR A 429 9.14 -8.85 19.26
C THR A 429 7.73 -8.79 19.85
N VAL A 430 7.48 -9.58 20.90
CA VAL A 430 6.29 -9.49 21.79
C VAL A 430 6.68 -9.44 23.27
N ASP A 431 7.94 -9.10 23.50
CA ASP A 431 8.50 -8.72 24.78
C ASP A 431 8.08 -7.27 25.07
N MET A 432 7.45 -7.04 26.22
CA MET A 432 6.89 -5.73 26.58
C MET A 432 8.00 -4.70 26.78
N GLU A 433 9.12 -5.09 27.37
CA GLU A 433 10.27 -4.23 27.70
C GLU A 433 10.97 -3.78 26.42
N LYS A 434 11.23 -4.70 25.48
CA LYS A 434 11.77 -4.36 24.15
C LYS A 434 10.81 -3.49 23.33
N THR A 435 9.51 -3.71 23.47
CA THR A 435 8.46 -2.94 22.77
C THR A 435 8.37 -1.52 23.33
N ASN A 436 8.33 -1.37 24.65
CA ASN A 436 8.33 -0.07 25.32
C ASN A 436 9.66 0.68 25.08
N ALA A 437 10.80 0.00 25.09
CA ALA A 437 12.09 0.58 24.68
C ALA A 437 12.08 1.03 23.21
N TYR A 438 11.47 0.25 22.29
CA TYR A 438 11.33 0.65 20.88
C TYR A 438 10.47 1.91 20.75
N VAL A 439 9.33 1.97 21.45
CA VAL A 439 8.39 3.09 21.40
C VAL A 439 8.99 4.35 22.03
N THR A 440 9.59 4.23 23.22
CA THR A 440 10.28 5.34 23.90
C THR A 440 11.40 5.91 23.04
N TYR A 441 12.25 5.06 22.47
CA TYR A 441 13.31 5.48 21.56
C TYR A 441 12.77 6.11 20.27
N ALA A 442 11.65 5.59 19.73
CA ALA A 442 10.96 6.18 18.59
C ALA A 442 10.46 7.59 18.90
N LEU A 443 9.77 7.78 20.03
CA LEU A 443 9.16 9.04 20.44
C LEU A 443 10.20 10.12 20.72
N ILE A 444 11.27 9.81 21.46
CA ILE A 444 12.41 10.72 21.70
C ILE A 444 13.00 11.21 20.37
N ASN A 445 13.15 10.32 19.39
CA ASN A 445 13.77 10.65 18.11
C ASN A 445 12.80 11.22 17.05
N VAL A 446 11.49 11.33 17.33
CA VAL A 446 10.48 11.88 16.39
C VAL A 446 10.94 13.21 15.76
N PRO A 447 11.41 14.23 16.48
CA PRO A 447 11.77 15.51 15.88
C PRO A 447 12.91 15.39 14.85
N ARG A 448 13.96 14.63 15.17
CA ARG A 448 15.12 14.39 14.28
C ARG A 448 14.70 13.59 13.04
N LEU A 449 13.89 12.54 13.23
CA LEU A 449 13.42 11.67 12.16
C LEU A 449 12.41 12.37 11.23
N PHE A 450 11.47 13.15 11.78
CA PHE A 450 10.46 13.86 10.99
C PHE A 450 11.05 15.05 10.21
N ARG A 451 12.11 15.69 10.73
CA ARG A 451 12.90 16.71 10.02
C ARG A 451 13.73 16.11 8.87
N PHE A 452 14.08 14.82 8.92
CA PHE A 452 14.80 14.16 7.83
C PHE A 452 13.88 13.52 6.77
N TYR A 453 12.70 13.03 7.18
CA TYR A 453 11.70 12.42 6.29
C TYR A 453 10.55 13.38 5.93
N ASP A 454 10.89 14.66 5.85
CA ASP A 454 10.04 15.82 5.56
C ASP A 454 9.55 15.88 4.09
N GLU A 455 8.98 17.01 3.67
CA GLU A 455 8.53 17.25 2.30
C GLU A 455 9.65 17.11 1.26
N ARG A 456 10.91 17.39 1.64
CA ARG A 456 12.11 17.28 0.80
C ARG A 456 12.47 15.82 0.53
N SER A 457 11.87 14.88 1.25
CA SER A 457 11.96 13.45 0.96
C SER A 457 10.97 12.97 -0.11
N ALA A 458 9.91 13.74 -0.42
CA ALA A 458 8.89 13.38 -1.41
C ALA A 458 9.41 13.23 -2.86
N PRO A 459 10.38 14.06 -3.35
CA PRO A 459 10.98 13.89 -4.67
C PRO A 459 11.62 12.51 -4.88
N PHE A 460 12.30 11.93 -3.89
CA PHE A 460 12.93 10.61 -4.04
C PHE A 460 11.90 9.52 -4.41
N ARG A 461 10.75 9.49 -3.71
CA ARG A 461 9.63 8.57 -4.00
C ARG A 461 9.03 8.79 -5.39
N PHE A 462 9.08 10.03 -5.91
CA PHE A 462 8.63 10.34 -7.27
C PHE A 462 9.64 9.90 -8.33
N TYR A 463 10.94 10.14 -8.09
CA TYR A 463 12.03 9.72 -8.97
C TYR A 463 12.23 8.19 -8.97
N ASP A 464 11.84 7.48 -7.92
CA ASP A 464 11.74 6.02 -7.91
C ASP A 464 10.65 5.51 -8.85
N TYR A 465 9.45 6.11 -8.82
CA TYR A 465 8.38 5.80 -9.76
C TYR A 465 8.80 6.07 -11.21
N GLN A 466 9.30 7.27 -11.51
CA GLN A 466 9.83 7.58 -12.85
C GLN A 466 11.00 6.68 -13.26
N GLY A 467 11.85 6.29 -12.30
CA GLY A 467 12.94 5.36 -12.52
C GLY A 467 12.44 4.01 -13.02
N ARG A 468 11.42 3.44 -12.37
CA ARG A 468 10.77 2.21 -12.83
C ARG A 468 10.18 2.38 -14.23
N GLN A 469 9.46 3.47 -14.50
CA GLN A 469 8.89 3.75 -15.83
C GLN A 469 9.97 3.83 -16.93
N ARG A 470 11.03 4.63 -16.73
CA ARG A 470 12.17 4.71 -17.66
C ARG A 470 12.87 3.36 -17.86
N SER A 471 12.99 2.57 -16.80
CA SER A 471 13.61 1.25 -16.86
C SER A 471 12.78 0.23 -17.64
N ASN A 472 11.46 0.23 -17.47
CA ASN A 472 10.56 -0.64 -18.22
C ASN A 472 10.55 -0.24 -19.72
N ALA A 473 10.55 1.06 -20.01
CA ALA A 473 10.66 1.57 -21.37
C ALA A 473 12.02 1.20 -22.02
N GLU A 474 13.14 1.25 -21.29
CA GLU A 474 14.43 0.78 -21.80
C GLU A 474 14.43 -0.74 -22.02
N ILE A 475 13.85 -1.53 -21.11
CA ILE A 475 13.70 -2.99 -21.25
C ILE A 475 12.94 -3.35 -22.54
N ALA A 476 11.77 -2.74 -22.76
CA ALA A 476 11.01 -2.92 -23.99
C ALA A 476 11.78 -2.43 -25.23
N SER A 477 12.51 -1.32 -25.12
CA SER A 477 13.36 -0.82 -26.21
C SER A 477 14.51 -1.76 -26.54
N ILE A 478 15.11 -2.43 -25.55
CA ILE A 478 16.16 -3.44 -25.75
C ILE A 478 15.58 -4.63 -26.50
N LEU A 479 14.43 -5.16 -26.08
CA LEU A 479 13.76 -6.27 -26.76
C LEU A 479 13.44 -5.90 -28.22
N ILE A 480 12.73 -4.79 -28.45
CA ILE A 480 12.21 -4.40 -29.77
C ILE A 480 13.32 -3.91 -30.72
N ASN A 481 14.19 -2.99 -30.30
CA ASN A 481 15.15 -2.31 -31.22
C ASN A 481 16.58 -2.17 -30.66
N GLY A 482 16.99 -3.07 -29.76
CA GLY A 482 18.33 -3.05 -29.14
C GLY A 482 18.56 -1.91 -28.13
N GLY A 483 17.58 -1.01 -27.96
CA GLY A 483 17.59 0.09 -26.99
C GLY A 483 18.81 1.00 -27.14
N LYS A 484 19.40 1.41 -26.02
CA LYS A 484 20.71 2.08 -25.99
C LYS A 484 21.90 1.12 -25.91
N LYS A 485 21.67 -0.18 -25.68
CA LYS A 485 22.70 -1.18 -25.39
C LYS A 485 23.31 -1.78 -26.66
N TYR A 486 22.46 -2.21 -27.60
CA TYR A 486 22.89 -2.90 -28.82
C TYR A 486 22.93 -1.98 -30.05
N ASN A 487 22.16 -0.87 -30.04
CA ASN A 487 22.11 0.07 -31.17
C ASN A 487 23.37 0.96 -31.26
N LYS A 488 24.39 0.48 -31.98
CA LYS A 488 25.69 1.16 -32.21
C LYS A 488 25.52 2.58 -32.78
N THR A 489 24.58 2.79 -33.70
CA THR A 489 24.33 4.10 -34.35
C THR A 489 23.89 5.18 -33.36
N LYS A 490 22.99 4.85 -32.42
CA LYS A 490 22.59 5.75 -31.32
C LYS A 490 23.74 6.03 -30.35
N GLN A 491 24.64 5.08 -30.12
CA GLN A 491 25.84 5.30 -29.30
C GLN A 491 26.82 6.28 -29.96
N ASN A 492 27.14 6.09 -31.24
CA ASN A 492 28.06 6.95 -31.98
C ASN A 492 27.57 8.40 -32.06
N ARG A 493 26.28 8.63 -32.38
CA ARG A 493 25.68 9.99 -32.35
C ARG A 493 25.80 10.65 -30.98
N LYS A 494 25.59 9.89 -29.89
CA LYS A 494 25.70 10.41 -28.51
C LYS A 494 27.15 10.69 -28.11
N HIS A 495 28.10 9.86 -28.55
CA HIS A 495 29.52 10.05 -28.26
C HIS A 495 30.10 11.25 -29.03
N ARG A 496 29.65 11.45 -30.28
CA ARG A 496 29.96 12.65 -31.07
C ARG A 496 29.42 13.92 -30.40
N LYS A 497 28.13 13.96 -30.06
CA LYS A 497 27.54 15.13 -29.38
C LYS A 497 28.25 15.46 -28.07
N LYS A 498 28.61 14.46 -27.25
CA LYS A 498 29.44 14.67 -26.05
C LYS A 498 30.83 15.28 -26.34
N LYS A 499 31.44 14.94 -27.48
CA LYS A 499 32.76 15.44 -27.89
C LYS A 499 32.67 16.86 -28.49
N GLU A 500 31.49 17.25 -28.97
CA GLU A 500 31.15 18.62 -29.38
C GLU A 500 30.76 19.50 -28.16
N GLU A 501 30.01 18.94 -27.19
CA GLU A 501 29.68 19.59 -25.91
C GLU A 501 30.90 19.82 -25.01
N ALA A 502 31.94 18.97 -25.09
CA ALA A 502 33.21 19.13 -24.37
C ALA A 502 34.29 19.91 -25.16
N ARG A 503 33.88 20.61 -26.23
CA ARG A 503 34.69 21.56 -27.02
C ARG A 503 34.09 22.98 -26.98
N LYS A 504 33.21 23.22 -26.02
CA LYS A 504 32.61 24.51 -25.65
C LYS A 504 32.75 24.69 -24.14
#